data_AF-A0A918TKX7-F1
#
_entry.id   AF-A0A918TKX7-F1
#
_cell.length_a   1.000
_cell.length_b   1.000
_cell.length_c   1.000
_cell.angle_alpha   90.00
_cell.angle_beta   90.00
_cell.angle_gamma   90.00
#
_symmetry.space_group_name_H-M   'P 1'
#
loop_
_entity.id
_entity.type
_entity.pdbx_description
1 polymer ?
#
loop_
_entity_poly.entity_id
_entity_poly.type
_entity_poly.pdbx_seq_one_letter_code
_entity_poly.pdbx_strand_id
1 'polypeptide(L)'
;MKMMRRILTGVVALSGVVFGQGEERQPNVVLILIDDLSHYGVSAYGAEKLGSLQGHYEDVAFETPRMDSLAVDGLRCDFAYAYPLCEPTRIALMSGKNNNRNYHKPKSQHASDITFGDLFQREGYETCLVGKWKQTRGTKEIPGKDYIYEFGWDEFCCFDVTTEGHRMLHPKIVQNGKPLKTDGVDPETGRRFYGPDVFNRYALDFMKRKKEKPFFLYYSMVLVHDEHTPTPDTKPESVYDDWDHLKQTSPKAMRGNDPKYFPDMVAYTDKMVGQVLDQLKALELEDETLVVLMGDNGTKEIHSHILPDGTVFKGNKGANKEGGLHVPLLVRSPGEIVPGQTYEGLVDVTDILPTLCEAADIPLPKNFVLDGRSFWKQVTGKSEKGHRDYIYTWYNGNHDSSDLSQKIEYVFTKEFKRYAPSSLYPEGRFFDLRTDLFEEVGEEVKKVPKRWNKWRRSGLKVDELTAEQKKAYEQLGGILEAEAYVAMTGLSVENVGKDLAKGESVQLAWTVAPANATRQGVVWESSDPAVASVDKFGVVTAHQEGGVTITAYSWDDAIPLADPTLPEMRRDGIQSAIEIRVR
;
A
#
# COMPACT_ATOMS: atom_id res chain seq x y z
N MET A 1 17.93 -38.54 -82.21
CA MET A 1 19.38 -38.31 -82.20
C MET A 1 19.66 -37.03 -81.40
N LYS A 2 20.55 -37.15 -80.41
CA LYS A 2 21.14 -36.15 -79.49
C LYS A 2 21.00 -34.66 -79.86
N MET A 3 20.68 -33.80 -78.88
CA MET A 3 21.68 -32.89 -78.26
C MET A 3 21.15 -32.19 -77.00
N MET A 4 22.01 -32.14 -75.98
CA MET A 4 21.83 -31.50 -74.67
C MET A 4 21.76 -29.97 -74.74
N ARG A 5 20.98 -29.35 -73.84
CA ARG A 5 21.28 -28.03 -73.26
C ARG A 5 21.02 -28.09 -71.75
N ARG A 6 22.08 -27.79 -70.99
CA ARG A 6 22.14 -27.74 -69.52
C ARG A 6 21.28 -26.57 -69.02
N ILE A 7 20.43 -26.82 -68.03
CA ILE A 7 19.87 -25.78 -67.15
C ILE A 7 20.47 -26.03 -65.76
N LEU A 8 21.17 -25.02 -65.26
CA LEU A 8 21.82 -24.97 -63.97
C LEU A 8 20.74 -24.56 -62.95
N THR A 9 20.26 -25.49 -62.13
CA THR A 9 19.37 -25.18 -61.01
C THR A 9 20.22 -24.79 -59.80
N GLY A 10 20.29 -23.50 -59.50
CA GLY A 10 20.92 -23.00 -58.27
C GLY A 10 20.01 -23.29 -57.08
N VAL A 11 20.50 -24.08 -56.13
CA VAL A 11 19.90 -24.25 -54.80
C VAL A 11 20.32 -23.06 -53.95
N VAL A 12 19.39 -22.17 -53.62
CA VAL A 12 19.58 -21.15 -52.58
C VAL A 12 19.17 -21.80 -51.26
N ALA A 13 20.14 -22.13 -50.42
CA ALA A 13 19.89 -22.53 -49.04
C ALA A 13 19.57 -21.27 -48.23
N LEU A 14 18.29 -21.07 -47.88
CA LEU A 14 17.92 -20.14 -46.81
C LEU A 14 18.30 -20.80 -45.47
N SER A 15 19.37 -20.32 -44.87
CA SER A 15 19.65 -20.51 -43.44
C SER A 15 18.59 -19.75 -42.65
N GLY A 16 17.55 -20.46 -42.19
CA GLY A 16 16.60 -19.95 -41.21
C GLY A 16 17.33 -19.72 -39.90
N VAL A 17 17.44 -18.46 -39.49
CA VAL A 17 17.78 -18.09 -38.12
C VAL A 17 16.56 -18.43 -37.28
N VAL A 18 16.66 -19.51 -36.50
CA VAL A 18 15.73 -19.79 -35.41
C VAL A 18 16.02 -18.76 -34.34
N PHE A 19 15.23 -17.68 -34.27
CA PHE A 19 15.14 -16.91 -33.04
C PHE A 19 14.54 -17.84 -32.01
N GLY A 20 15.35 -18.24 -31.02
CA GLY A 20 14.82 -18.89 -29.83
C GLY A 20 13.80 -17.94 -29.22
N GLN A 21 12.57 -18.42 -29.03
CA GLN A 21 11.67 -17.82 -28.07
C GLN A 21 12.40 -17.92 -26.72
N GLY A 22 12.97 -16.81 -26.26
CA GLY A 22 13.41 -16.73 -24.87
C GLY A 22 12.20 -17.05 -23.99
N GLU A 23 12.40 -17.81 -22.92
CA GLU A 23 11.35 -17.96 -21.91
C GLU A 23 10.85 -16.57 -21.53
N GLU A 24 9.54 -16.34 -21.68
CA GLU A 24 8.91 -15.08 -21.37
C GLU A 24 9.06 -14.85 -19.86
N ARG A 25 10.05 -14.03 -19.51
CA ARG A 25 10.43 -13.81 -18.12
C ARG A 25 9.38 -12.91 -17.47
N GLN A 26 8.87 -13.35 -16.32
CA GLN A 26 7.98 -12.54 -15.49
C GLN A 26 8.64 -11.19 -15.16
N PRO A 27 7.89 -10.06 -15.23
CA PRO A 27 8.47 -8.74 -15.04
C PRO A 27 8.96 -8.55 -13.61
N ASN A 28 9.97 -7.72 -13.41
CA ASN A 28 10.24 -7.20 -12.06
C ASN A 28 9.15 -6.20 -11.69
N VAL A 29 8.87 -6.05 -10.40
CA VAL A 29 7.88 -5.09 -9.90
C VAL A 29 8.51 -4.19 -8.85
N VAL A 30 8.41 -2.88 -9.06
CA VAL A 30 8.84 -1.85 -8.10
C VAL A 30 7.63 -1.01 -7.72
N LEU A 31 7.16 -1.16 -6.48
CA LEU A 31 6.11 -0.35 -5.88
C LEU A 31 6.75 0.69 -4.96
N ILE A 32 6.64 1.97 -5.31
CA ILE A 32 7.07 3.10 -4.50
C ILE A 32 5.84 3.72 -3.83
N LEU A 33 5.87 3.84 -2.50
CA LEU A 33 4.79 4.48 -1.73
C LEU A 33 5.33 5.68 -0.95
N ILE A 34 4.90 6.89 -1.32
CA ILE A 34 5.29 8.15 -0.69
C ILE A 34 4.44 8.39 0.56
N ASP A 35 5.07 8.87 1.65
CA ASP A 35 4.42 9.19 2.93
C ASP A 35 3.96 10.66 2.93
N ASP A 36 2.69 10.93 3.23
CA ASP A 36 2.17 12.31 3.41
C ASP A 36 2.27 13.26 2.20
N LEU A 37 1.99 12.77 0.98
CA LEU A 37 2.00 13.61 -0.23
C LEU A 37 0.71 13.44 -1.04
N SER A 38 -0.01 14.55 -1.23
CA SER A 38 -1.15 14.63 -2.16
C SER A 38 -0.69 14.59 -3.61
N HIS A 39 -1.58 14.29 -4.55
CA HIS A 39 -1.26 14.24 -5.98
C HIS A 39 -0.54 15.50 -6.50
N TYR A 40 -1.00 16.70 -6.08
CA TYR A 40 -0.35 17.96 -6.41
C TYR A 40 1.03 18.19 -5.78
N GLY A 41 1.52 17.29 -4.93
CA GLY A 41 2.92 17.27 -4.51
C GLY A 41 3.87 16.71 -5.58
N VAL A 42 3.33 16.28 -6.72
CA VAL A 42 4.07 15.84 -7.92
C VAL A 42 3.69 16.80 -9.05
N SER A 43 4.68 17.47 -9.66
CA SER A 43 4.44 18.54 -10.64
C SER A 43 3.72 18.06 -11.91
N ALA A 44 3.79 16.77 -12.26
CA ALA A 44 2.99 16.18 -13.32
C ALA A 44 1.47 16.34 -13.12
N TYR A 45 0.99 16.59 -11.90
CA TYR A 45 -0.42 16.89 -11.65
C TYR A 45 -0.77 18.37 -11.81
N GLY A 46 0.21 19.25 -12.03
CA GLY A 46 0.00 20.62 -12.48
C GLY A 46 0.15 21.71 -11.42
N ALA A 47 0.49 21.39 -10.17
CA ALA A 47 0.86 22.44 -9.21
C ALA A 47 2.26 23.00 -9.52
N GLU A 48 2.42 24.31 -9.37
CA GLU A 48 3.69 25.01 -9.64
C GLU A 48 4.43 25.38 -8.35
N LYS A 49 3.71 25.49 -7.23
CA LYS A 49 4.31 25.91 -5.94
C LYS A 49 3.81 25.10 -4.76
N LEU A 50 4.69 24.91 -3.80
CA LEU A 50 4.38 24.45 -2.44
C LEU A 50 4.17 25.67 -1.54
N GLY A 51 3.10 25.69 -0.77
CA GLY A 51 2.75 26.78 0.13
C GLY A 51 2.65 26.36 1.60
N SER A 52 2.77 27.33 2.51
CA SER A 52 2.62 27.14 3.96
C SER A 52 1.39 27.88 4.48
N LEU A 53 0.38 27.16 4.93
CA LEU A 53 -0.86 27.75 5.48
C LEU A 53 -0.64 28.41 6.86
N GLN A 54 0.54 28.24 7.46
CA GLN A 54 0.92 28.81 8.76
C GLN A 54 2.17 29.70 8.69
N GLY A 55 2.68 30.01 7.48
CA GLY A 55 3.81 30.92 7.30
C GLY A 55 5.16 30.38 7.80
N HIS A 56 5.36 29.06 7.77
CA HIS A 56 6.67 28.45 8.10
C HIS A 56 7.73 28.70 7.01
N TYR A 57 7.27 28.94 5.78
CA TYR A 57 8.07 29.30 4.60
C TYR A 57 7.18 30.06 3.60
N GLU A 58 7.80 30.85 2.72
CA GLU A 58 7.10 31.52 1.60
C GLU A 58 6.76 30.51 0.50
N ASP A 59 5.80 30.81 -0.38
CA ASP A 59 5.47 29.92 -1.49
C ASP A 59 6.71 29.64 -2.37
N VAL A 60 7.07 28.37 -2.54
CA VAL A 60 8.29 27.94 -3.24
C VAL A 60 7.88 27.25 -4.54
N ALA A 61 8.47 27.68 -5.66
CA ALA A 61 8.35 26.93 -6.91
C ALA A 61 9.00 25.55 -6.76
N PHE A 62 8.35 24.51 -7.27
CA PHE A 62 8.87 23.15 -7.17
C PHE A 62 8.66 22.39 -8.48
N GLU A 63 9.52 21.40 -8.71
CA GLU A 63 9.46 20.48 -9.84
C GLU A 63 9.84 19.09 -9.34
N THR A 64 9.29 18.06 -9.98
CA THR A 64 9.57 16.65 -9.68
C THR A 64 9.88 15.88 -10.97
N PRO A 65 10.95 16.25 -11.70
CA PRO A 65 11.20 15.73 -13.05
C PRO A 65 11.37 14.20 -13.11
N ARG A 66 11.82 13.56 -12.02
CA ARG A 66 12.01 12.11 -11.98
C ARG A 66 10.70 11.36 -11.72
N MET A 67 9.80 11.92 -10.92
CA MET A 67 8.44 11.40 -10.81
C MET A 67 7.63 11.71 -12.06
N ASP A 68 7.78 12.90 -12.64
CA ASP A 68 7.08 13.33 -13.85
C ASP A 68 7.43 12.44 -15.05
N SER A 69 8.66 11.92 -15.14
CA SER A 69 9.01 10.98 -16.20
C SER A 69 8.20 9.69 -16.16
N LEU A 70 7.70 9.25 -14.99
CA LEU A 70 6.78 8.10 -14.92
C LEU A 70 5.44 8.38 -15.58
N ALA A 71 4.96 9.63 -15.52
CA ALA A 71 3.75 10.04 -16.22
C ALA A 71 4.00 10.16 -17.74
N VAL A 72 5.14 10.72 -18.13
CA VAL A 72 5.53 10.89 -19.54
C VAL A 72 5.76 9.55 -20.23
N ASP A 73 6.48 8.63 -19.57
CA ASP A 73 6.86 7.33 -20.14
C ASP A 73 5.80 6.25 -19.88
N GLY A 74 4.74 6.58 -19.16
CA GLY A 74 3.71 5.65 -18.73
C GLY A 74 2.33 6.31 -18.69
N LEU A 75 1.64 6.11 -17.56
CA LEU A 75 0.27 6.53 -17.34
C LEU A 75 0.10 7.24 -15.99
N ARG A 76 -0.61 8.37 -16.01
CA ARG A 76 -1.03 9.12 -14.82
C ARG A 76 -2.50 8.82 -14.49
N CYS A 77 -2.80 8.44 -13.26
CA CYS A 77 -4.18 8.32 -12.78
C CYS A 77 -4.62 9.61 -12.09
N ASP A 78 -5.73 10.20 -12.52
CA ASP A 78 -6.20 11.52 -12.04
C ASP A 78 -7.16 11.44 -10.84
N PHE A 79 -7.62 10.25 -10.48
CA PHE A 79 -8.58 10.03 -9.39
C PHE A 79 -8.18 8.81 -8.54
N ALA A 80 -7.02 8.89 -7.88
CA ALA A 80 -6.50 7.84 -7.01
C ALA A 80 -6.65 8.22 -5.52
N TYR A 81 -7.26 7.31 -4.76
CA TYR A 81 -7.65 7.58 -3.37
C TYR A 81 -7.10 6.54 -2.40
N ALA A 82 -6.57 7.03 -1.29
CA ALA A 82 -6.13 6.24 -0.15
C ALA A 82 -6.93 6.59 1.10
N TYR A 83 -6.67 5.86 2.19
CA TYR A 83 -7.16 6.27 3.50
C TYR A 83 -6.50 7.57 3.95
N PRO A 84 -7.10 8.32 4.89
CA PRO A 84 -6.53 9.59 5.31
C PRO A 84 -5.35 9.45 6.28
N LEU A 85 -4.86 8.23 6.54
CA LEU A 85 -3.74 7.93 7.43
C LEU A 85 -2.94 6.72 6.93
N CYS A 86 -1.64 6.78 7.21
CA CYS A 86 -0.65 5.84 6.70
C CYS A 86 -0.91 4.38 7.10
N GLU A 87 -1.24 4.08 8.37
CA GLU A 87 -1.41 2.69 8.81
C GLU A 87 -2.64 2.02 8.17
N PRO A 88 -3.86 2.59 8.23
CA PRO A 88 -5.02 2.11 7.46
C PRO A 88 -4.74 1.88 5.97
N THR A 89 -4.07 2.83 5.32
CA THR A 89 -3.72 2.72 3.91
C THR A 89 -2.83 1.52 3.64
N ARG A 90 -1.76 1.34 4.42
CA ARG A 90 -0.77 0.29 4.17
C ARG A 90 -1.36 -1.11 4.41
N ILE A 91 -2.26 -1.25 5.38
CA ILE A 91 -3.03 -2.48 5.59
C ILE A 91 -3.89 -2.77 4.34
N ALA A 92 -4.65 -1.78 3.86
CA ALA A 92 -5.53 -1.96 2.71
C ALA A 92 -4.76 -2.22 1.40
N LEU A 93 -3.66 -1.48 1.20
CA LEU A 93 -2.77 -1.61 0.05
C LEU A 93 -2.18 -3.01 -0.04
N MET A 94 -1.62 -3.50 1.06
CA MET A 94 -0.94 -4.78 1.07
C MET A 94 -1.89 -5.97 0.99
N SER A 95 -3.12 -5.86 1.48
CA SER A 95 -4.09 -6.98 1.49
C SER A 95 -5.16 -6.91 0.41
N GLY A 96 -5.32 -5.76 -0.27
CA GLY A 96 -6.39 -5.51 -1.24
C GLY A 96 -7.80 -5.48 -0.62
N LYS A 97 -7.90 -5.25 0.70
CA LYS A 97 -9.15 -5.28 1.47
C LYS A 97 -9.44 -3.94 2.15
N ASN A 98 -10.71 -3.61 2.22
CA ASN A 98 -11.21 -2.52 3.05
C ASN A 98 -10.98 -2.84 4.53
N ASN A 99 -10.69 -1.79 5.30
CA ASN A 99 -10.34 -1.93 6.71
C ASN A 99 -11.49 -2.44 7.62
N ASN A 100 -12.75 -2.47 7.16
CA ASN A 100 -13.81 -3.19 7.89
C ASN A 100 -13.51 -4.70 8.01
N ARG A 101 -12.72 -5.27 7.08
CA ARG A 101 -12.40 -6.70 7.02
C ARG A 101 -11.19 -7.12 7.84
N ASN A 102 -10.17 -6.27 7.98
CA ASN A 102 -8.89 -6.70 8.53
C ASN A 102 -8.20 -5.67 9.44
N TYR A 103 -8.78 -4.49 9.67
CA TYR A 103 -8.19 -3.53 10.60
C TYR A 103 -8.50 -3.93 12.05
N HIS A 104 -7.44 -4.12 12.84
CA HIS A 104 -7.55 -4.35 14.28
C HIS A 104 -7.27 -3.09 15.09
N LYS A 105 -6.04 -2.57 15.08
CA LYS A 105 -5.63 -1.31 15.72
C LYS A 105 -4.32 -0.83 15.08
N PRO A 106 -3.83 0.39 15.38
CA PRO A 106 -2.58 0.86 14.81
C PRO A 106 -1.41 -0.03 15.19
N LYS A 107 -0.53 -0.31 14.23
CA LYS A 107 0.62 -1.21 14.40
C LYS A 107 0.19 -2.62 14.82
N SER A 108 -0.93 -3.09 14.25
CA SER A 108 -1.42 -4.44 14.47
C SER A 108 -1.96 -5.14 13.23
N GLN A 109 -1.15 -5.23 12.18
CA GLN A 109 -1.45 -6.11 11.05
C GLN A 109 -1.47 -7.57 11.49
N HIS A 110 -2.51 -8.27 11.05
CA HIS A 110 -2.88 -9.60 11.50
C HIS A 110 -2.20 -10.68 10.63
N ALA A 111 -1.68 -11.76 11.22
CA ALA A 111 -0.96 -12.81 10.49
C ALA A 111 -1.82 -13.54 9.42
N SER A 112 -3.14 -13.57 9.60
CA SER A 112 -4.07 -14.11 8.58
C SER A 112 -4.13 -13.30 7.29
N ASP A 113 -3.62 -12.07 7.28
CA ASP A 113 -3.64 -11.26 6.08
C ASP A 113 -2.65 -11.83 5.08
N ILE A 114 -3.18 -12.39 4.00
CA ILE A 114 -2.43 -12.63 2.77
C ILE A 114 -2.17 -11.26 2.15
N THR A 115 -0.91 -10.97 1.91
CA THR A 115 -0.44 -9.72 1.33
C THR A 115 0.12 -9.91 -0.07
N PHE A 116 0.36 -8.83 -0.82
CA PHE A 116 1.15 -8.94 -2.05
C PHE A 116 2.55 -9.54 -1.82
N GLY A 117 3.14 -9.41 -0.62
CA GLY A 117 4.47 -9.97 -0.35
C GLY A 117 4.37 -11.49 -0.38
N ASP A 118 3.37 -12.03 0.33
CA ASP A 118 3.05 -13.45 0.33
C ASP A 118 2.76 -13.99 -1.08
N LEU A 119 1.99 -13.24 -1.89
CA LEU A 119 1.62 -13.65 -3.24
C LEU A 119 2.83 -13.69 -4.18
N PHE A 120 3.65 -12.63 -4.19
CA PHE A 120 4.84 -12.55 -5.03
C PHE A 120 5.89 -13.59 -4.60
N GLN A 121 6.15 -13.73 -3.29
CA GLN A 121 7.09 -14.73 -2.78
C GLN A 121 6.66 -16.15 -3.17
N ARG A 122 5.37 -16.48 -3.04
CA ARG A 122 4.82 -17.79 -3.39
C ARG A 122 5.02 -18.12 -4.87
N GLU A 123 4.90 -17.13 -5.76
CA GLU A 123 5.15 -17.31 -7.21
C GLU A 123 6.64 -17.19 -7.59
N GLY A 124 7.55 -17.24 -6.62
CA GLY A 124 8.99 -17.38 -6.83
C GLY A 124 9.76 -16.08 -7.04
N TYR A 125 9.16 -14.93 -6.75
CA TYR A 125 9.86 -13.65 -6.75
C TYR A 125 10.79 -13.55 -5.54
N GLU A 126 11.93 -12.90 -5.76
CA GLU A 126 12.74 -12.39 -4.64
C GLU A 126 12.06 -11.12 -4.11
N THR A 127 11.72 -11.06 -2.82
CA THR A 127 10.89 -9.99 -2.26
C THR A 127 11.67 -9.10 -1.29
N CYS A 128 11.49 -7.78 -1.39
CA CYS A 128 12.11 -6.84 -0.48
C CYS A 128 11.21 -5.66 -0.11
N LEU A 129 11.19 -5.35 1.19
CA LEU A 129 10.55 -4.17 1.74
C LEU A 129 11.60 -3.21 2.33
N VAL A 130 11.58 -1.95 1.88
CA VAL A 130 12.47 -0.92 2.42
C VAL A 130 11.72 0.34 2.84
N GLY A 131 12.22 1.02 3.88
CA GLY A 131 11.71 2.29 4.36
C GLY A 131 10.79 2.16 5.58
N LYS A 132 9.49 2.42 5.46
CA LYS A 132 8.54 2.49 6.58
C LYS A 132 7.76 1.18 6.70
N TRP A 133 7.87 0.51 7.85
CA TRP A 133 7.02 -0.64 8.14
C TRP A 133 5.67 -0.19 8.72
N LYS A 134 5.65 0.26 9.99
CA LYS A 134 4.49 0.83 10.67
C LYS A 134 3.26 -0.09 10.81
N GLN A 135 3.41 -1.39 10.54
CA GLN A 135 2.29 -2.34 10.58
C GLN A 135 2.21 -3.16 11.85
N THR A 136 3.33 -3.57 12.44
CA THR A 136 3.34 -4.39 13.66
C THR A 136 4.74 -4.42 14.27
N ARG A 137 4.81 -4.60 15.59
CA ARG A 137 6.07 -4.76 16.34
C ARG A 137 6.24 -6.18 16.89
N GLY A 138 5.51 -7.13 16.30
CA GLY A 138 5.50 -8.53 16.70
C GLY A 138 4.63 -8.83 17.92
N THR A 139 4.71 -10.08 18.34
CA THR A 139 4.02 -10.66 19.50
C THR A 139 5.03 -10.86 20.64
N LYS A 140 4.58 -11.47 21.74
CA LYS A 140 5.48 -11.92 22.81
C LYS A 140 6.38 -13.08 22.33
N GLU A 141 5.86 -13.94 21.47
CA GLU A 141 6.50 -15.15 20.97
C GLU A 141 7.43 -14.84 19.78
N ILE A 142 7.00 -13.98 18.87
CA ILE A 142 7.74 -13.59 17.66
C ILE A 142 8.01 -12.09 17.74
N PRO A 143 9.25 -11.66 18.04
CA PRO A 143 9.57 -10.24 18.16
C PRO A 143 9.45 -9.54 16.79
N GLY A 144 9.13 -8.25 16.78
CA GLY A 144 8.86 -7.51 15.53
C GLY A 144 9.96 -7.57 14.46
N LYS A 145 11.22 -7.76 14.88
CA LYS A 145 12.36 -7.94 13.98
C LYS A 145 12.30 -9.23 13.14
N ASP A 146 11.52 -10.21 13.59
CA ASP A 146 11.30 -11.50 12.93
C ASP A 146 9.84 -11.59 12.39
N TYR A 147 8.88 -10.92 13.03
CA TYR A 147 7.46 -10.96 12.64
C TYR A 147 7.17 -10.39 11.25
N ILE A 148 8.00 -9.46 10.75
CA ILE A 148 7.83 -8.90 9.41
C ILE A 148 7.94 -9.97 8.30
N TYR A 149 8.70 -11.05 8.53
CA TYR A 149 8.84 -12.15 7.57
C TYR A 149 7.53 -12.94 7.37
N GLU A 150 6.58 -12.82 8.30
CA GLU A 150 5.24 -13.41 8.19
C GLU A 150 4.43 -12.81 7.03
N PHE A 151 4.90 -11.77 6.33
CA PHE A 151 4.17 -11.10 5.24
C PHE A 151 4.87 -11.23 3.89
N GLY A 152 5.60 -12.33 3.69
CA GLY A 152 6.22 -12.70 2.42
C GLY A 152 7.33 -11.75 1.97
N TRP A 153 8.20 -11.37 2.90
CA TRP A 153 9.41 -10.60 2.62
C TRP A 153 10.63 -11.49 2.82
N ASP A 154 11.53 -11.59 1.85
CA ASP A 154 12.81 -12.31 2.01
C ASP A 154 13.86 -11.41 2.67
N GLU A 155 13.82 -10.11 2.37
CA GLU A 155 14.73 -9.11 2.89
C GLU A 155 13.99 -7.82 3.28
N PHE A 156 14.44 -7.14 4.33
CA PHE A 156 13.93 -5.83 4.68
C PHE A 156 14.97 -4.89 5.29
N CYS A 157 14.78 -3.59 5.09
CA CYS A 157 15.52 -2.52 5.75
C CYS A 157 14.55 -1.40 6.13
N CYS A 158 14.09 -1.39 7.39
CA CYS A 158 12.90 -0.64 7.78
C CYS A 158 13.01 0.14 9.09
N PHE A 159 12.32 1.27 9.13
CA PHE A 159 11.91 2.04 10.29
C PHE A 159 10.62 1.49 10.93
N ASP A 160 10.46 1.71 12.25
CA ASP A 160 9.32 1.29 13.08
C ASP A 160 9.06 -0.23 13.08
N VAL A 161 10.14 -1.02 13.13
CA VAL A 161 10.09 -2.49 13.23
C VAL A 161 10.00 -2.95 14.69
N THR A 162 10.88 -2.47 15.56
CA THR A 162 10.91 -2.84 16.99
C THR A 162 10.46 -1.69 17.89
N THR A 163 10.81 -0.46 17.56
CA THR A 163 10.45 0.75 18.31
C THR A 163 10.21 1.92 17.36
N GLU A 164 9.40 2.89 17.80
CA GLU A 164 9.37 4.19 17.13
C GLU A 164 10.61 4.96 17.53
N GLY A 165 11.23 5.62 16.56
CA GLY A 165 12.34 6.52 16.77
C GLY A 165 12.35 7.62 15.71
N HIS A 166 13.52 8.23 15.53
CA HIS A 166 13.76 9.11 14.41
C HIS A 166 13.79 8.30 13.10
N ARG A 167 13.33 8.90 12.00
CA ARG A 167 13.34 8.27 10.67
C ARG A 167 14.16 9.02 9.63
N MET A 168 14.46 10.30 9.89
CA MET A 168 15.25 11.13 9.00
C MET A 168 16.70 11.21 9.46
N LEU A 169 16.96 11.85 10.61
CA LEU A 169 18.31 12.01 11.17
C LEU A 169 18.51 11.04 12.34
N HIS A 170 19.66 10.37 12.40
CA HIS A 170 19.92 9.28 13.37
C HIS A 170 18.80 8.20 13.37
N PRO A 171 18.45 7.68 12.19
CA PRO A 171 17.24 6.89 12.01
C PRO A 171 17.33 5.55 12.76
N LYS A 172 16.24 5.13 13.41
CA LYS A 172 16.14 3.80 14.03
C LYS A 172 15.70 2.78 12.99
N ILE A 173 16.68 2.07 12.44
CA ILE A 173 16.51 1.12 11.34
C ILE A 173 16.82 -0.29 11.82
N VAL A 174 16.01 -1.25 11.38
CA VAL A 174 16.28 -2.69 11.47
C VAL A 174 16.47 -3.22 10.05
N GLN A 175 17.58 -3.90 9.81
CA GLN A 175 17.91 -4.53 8.54
C GLN A 175 18.04 -6.04 8.76
N ASN A 176 17.19 -6.83 8.10
CA ASN A 176 17.13 -8.30 8.19
C ASN A 176 17.27 -8.81 9.64
N GLY A 177 16.41 -8.29 10.53
CA GLY A 177 16.39 -8.65 11.95
C GLY A 177 17.48 -8.01 12.82
N LYS A 178 18.37 -7.16 12.27
CA LYS A 178 19.48 -6.53 13.00
C LYS A 178 19.31 -5.01 13.07
N PRO A 179 19.24 -4.40 14.27
CA PRO A 179 19.26 -2.95 14.40
C PRO A 179 20.58 -2.35 13.90
N LEU A 180 20.51 -1.30 13.10
CA LEU A 180 21.68 -0.56 12.61
C LEU A 180 22.11 0.52 13.62
N LYS A 181 23.42 0.76 13.69
CA LYS A 181 23.99 1.86 14.48
C LYS A 181 24.14 3.11 13.61
N THR A 182 23.28 4.09 13.82
CA THR A 182 23.15 5.30 12.98
C THR A 182 23.41 6.61 13.73
N ASP A 183 23.97 6.51 14.94
CA ASP A 183 24.22 7.66 15.83
C ASP A 183 25.51 8.44 15.48
N GLY A 184 26.14 8.16 14.33
CA GLY A 184 27.43 8.73 13.91
C GLY A 184 27.49 9.19 12.46
N VAL A 185 28.68 9.10 11.87
CA VAL A 185 28.93 9.38 10.44
C VAL A 185 28.63 8.12 9.63
N ASP A 186 27.89 8.31 8.55
CA ASP A 186 27.65 7.31 7.51
C ASP A 186 28.95 7.12 6.70
N PRO A 187 29.55 5.92 6.72
CA PRO A 187 30.79 5.67 6.01
C PRO A 187 30.66 5.83 4.48
N GLU A 188 29.45 5.68 3.92
CA GLU A 188 29.22 5.81 2.48
C GLU A 188 29.27 7.27 2.00
N THR A 189 28.90 8.22 2.87
CA THR A 189 28.78 9.63 2.49
C THR A 189 29.83 10.52 3.18
N GLY A 190 30.45 10.05 4.26
CA GLY A 190 31.32 10.87 5.11
C GLY A 190 30.58 11.95 5.89
N ARG A 191 29.24 11.95 5.84
CA ARG A 191 28.34 12.87 6.55
C ARG A 191 27.51 12.09 7.57
N ARG A 192 26.69 12.77 8.38
CA ARG A 192 25.78 12.07 9.29
C ARG A 192 24.78 11.18 8.53
N PHE A 193 24.19 10.20 9.20
CA PHE A 193 23.17 9.33 8.60
C PHE A 193 21.88 10.09 8.25
N TYR A 194 21.40 9.87 7.02
CA TYR A 194 20.04 10.17 6.58
C TYR A 194 19.27 8.87 6.30
N GLY A 195 18.13 8.66 6.95
CA GLY A 195 17.31 7.45 6.76
C GLY A 195 16.94 7.18 5.32
N PRO A 196 16.40 8.17 4.57
CA PRO A 196 16.10 8.01 3.15
C PRO A 196 17.25 7.45 2.32
N ASP A 197 18.49 7.91 2.54
CA ASP A 197 19.67 7.39 1.83
C ASP A 197 19.97 5.93 2.17
N VAL A 198 19.86 5.56 3.46
CA VAL A 198 20.08 4.17 3.90
C VAL A 198 19.07 3.23 3.24
N PHE A 199 17.79 3.62 3.22
CA PHE A 199 16.74 2.83 2.58
C PHE A 199 16.92 2.74 1.06
N ASN A 200 17.22 3.86 0.41
CA ASN A 200 17.43 3.90 -1.03
C ASN A 200 18.61 3.02 -1.45
N ARG A 201 19.77 3.18 -0.80
CA ARG A 201 20.96 2.34 -1.08
C ARG A 201 20.66 0.86 -0.90
N TYR A 202 19.88 0.47 0.11
CA TYR A 202 19.48 -0.93 0.29
C TYR A 202 18.58 -1.43 -0.86
N ALA A 203 17.62 -0.62 -1.31
CA ALA A 203 16.80 -0.93 -2.49
C ALA A 203 17.64 -1.10 -3.76
N LEU A 204 18.57 -0.18 -4.03
CA LEU A 204 19.42 -0.24 -5.22
C LEU A 204 20.33 -1.49 -5.20
N ASP A 205 20.91 -1.79 -4.03
CA ASP A 205 21.73 -2.98 -3.83
C ASP A 205 20.91 -4.27 -3.99
N PHE A 206 19.68 -4.31 -3.46
CA PHE A 206 18.77 -5.44 -3.64
C PHE A 206 18.51 -5.72 -5.13
N MET A 207 18.11 -4.70 -5.91
CA MET A 207 17.88 -4.88 -7.36
C MET A 207 19.14 -5.39 -8.06
N LYS A 208 20.31 -4.83 -7.72
CA LYS A 208 21.59 -5.28 -8.28
C LYS A 208 21.91 -6.74 -7.95
N ARG A 209 21.65 -7.19 -6.71
CA ARG A 209 21.90 -8.58 -6.28
C ARG A 209 20.90 -9.58 -6.86
N LYS A 210 19.65 -9.16 -7.09
CA LYS A 210 18.55 -10.05 -7.48
C LYS A 210 18.21 -10.04 -8.97
N LYS A 211 18.85 -9.20 -9.78
CA LYS A 211 18.61 -9.04 -11.23
C LYS A 211 18.54 -10.32 -12.08
N GLU A 212 19.06 -11.46 -11.61
CA GLU A 212 19.01 -12.73 -12.34
C GLU A 212 17.65 -13.47 -12.21
N LYS A 213 16.79 -13.05 -11.26
CA LYS A 213 15.42 -13.56 -11.06
C LYS A 213 14.42 -12.41 -11.03
N PRO A 214 13.13 -12.65 -11.30
CA PRO A 214 12.10 -11.64 -11.04
C PRO A 214 12.14 -11.25 -9.56
N PHE A 215 12.04 -9.95 -9.30
CA PHE A 215 11.98 -9.42 -7.93
C PHE A 215 10.80 -8.49 -7.74
N PHE A 216 10.34 -8.42 -6.49
CA PHE A 216 9.35 -7.46 -6.05
C PHE A 216 9.95 -6.56 -4.96
N LEU A 217 10.12 -5.28 -5.28
CA LEU A 217 10.60 -4.26 -4.37
C LEU A 217 9.42 -3.36 -3.96
N TYR A 218 9.07 -3.40 -2.68
CA TYR A 218 8.18 -2.42 -2.06
C TYR A 218 9.01 -1.35 -1.35
N TYR A 219 9.22 -0.22 -2.03
CA TYR A 219 9.86 0.96 -1.47
C TYR A 219 8.83 1.87 -0.80
N SER A 220 8.60 1.57 0.45
CA SER A 220 7.72 2.31 1.34
C SER A 220 8.45 3.52 1.93
N MET A 221 8.42 4.67 1.28
CA MET A 221 9.23 5.82 1.70
C MET A 221 8.84 6.35 3.09
N VAL A 222 9.82 6.92 3.79
CA VAL A 222 9.59 7.71 5.02
C VAL A 222 9.41 9.19 4.72
N LEU A 223 9.82 9.63 3.52
CA LEU A 223 9.57 10.97 3.00
C LEU A 223 8.15 11.06 2.44
N VAL A 224 7.44 12.17 2.59
CA VAL A 224 7.83 13.48 3.17
C VAL A 224 7.21 13.74 4.55
N HIS A 225 6.94 12.67 5.32
CA HIS A 225 6.28 12.76 6.62
C HIS A 225 6.93 13.76 7.58
N ASP A 226 6.13 14.23 8.54
CA ASP A 226 6.63 15.03 9.66
C ASP A 226 7.79 14.37 10.43
N GLU A 227 8.53 15.19 11.18
CA GLU A 227 10.00 15.13 11.30
C GLU A 227 10.69 15.87 10.15
N HIS A 228 10.13 17.03 9.76
CA HIS A 228 10.71 17.88 8.74
C HIS A 228 12.09 18.38 9.17
N THR A 229 13.12 17.87 8.51
CA THR A 229 14.53 18.13 8.82
C THR A 229 15.23 18.57 7.54
N PRO A 230 16.36 19.30 7.64
CA PRO A 230 17.17 19.52 6.45
C PRO A 230 17.57 18.18 5.83
N THR A 231 17.62 18.14 4.51
CA THR A 231 18.10 17.00 3.74
C THR A 231 19.60 17.19 3.46
N PRO A 232 20.32 16.14 3.02
CA PRO A 232 21.70 16.28 2.57
C PRO A 232 21.91 17.38 1.50
N ASP A 233 20.87 17.71 0.72
CA ASP A 233 20.94 18.71 -0.35
C ASP A 233 20.48 20.10 0.07
N THR A 234 19.92 20.26 1.28
CA THR A 234 19.50 21.55 1.84
C THR A 234 20.66 22.54 1.81
N LYS A 235 20.39 23.78 1.37
CA LYS A 235 21.40 24.83 1.27
C LYS A 235 21.28 25.88 2.38
N PRO A 236 22.42 26.41 2.89
CA PRO A 236 23.78 25.90 2.66
C PRO A 236 23.98 24.51 3.27
N GLU A 237 24.86 23.69 2.67
CA GLU A 237 25.00 22.26 3.03
C GLU A 237 25.30 22.00 4.51
N SER A 238 26.00 22.94 5.16
CA SER A 238 26.32 22.87 6.58
C SER A 238 25.09 22.80 7.47
N VAL A 239 23.93 23.29 7.02
CA VAL A 239 22.67 23.21 7.78
C VAL A 239 22.31 21.77 8.11
N TYR A 240 22.52 20.84 7.19
CA TYR A 240 22.26 19.42 7.41
C TYR A 240 23.21 18.82 8.46
N ASP A 241 24.50 19.10 8.32
CA ASP A 241 25.55 18.52 9.17
C ASP A 241 25.50 19.09 10.60
N ASP A 242 25.22 20.39 10.73
CA ASP A 242 25.18 21.11 12.00
C ASP A 242 23.80 21.08 12.70
N TRP A 243 22.78 20.45 12.09
CA TRP A 243 21.41 20.46 12.64
C TRP A 243 21.33 19.77 14.01
N ASP A 244 21.06 20.58 15.03
CA ASP A 244 20.87 20.16 16.41
C ASP A 244 19.47 19.52 16.58
N HIS A 245 19.40 18.22 16.34
CA HIS A 245 18.20 17.41 16.52
C HIS A 245 17.74 17.29 17.99
N LEU A 246 18.55 17.75 18.96
CA LEU A 246 18.27 17.68 20.40
C LEU A 246 17.76 19.01 20.99
N LYS A 247 18.02 20.16 20.35
CA LYS A 247 17.55 21.48 20.80
C LYS A 247 16.28 21.94 20.09
N GLN A 248 15.14 21.35 20.48
CA GLN A 248 13.86 22.07 20.48
C GLN A 248 13.14 21.79 21.81
N THR A 249 13.10 22.81 22.67
CA THR A 249 12.87 22.74 24.13
C THR A 249 11.39 22.66 24.55
N SER A 250 10.55 21.98 23.78
CA SER A 250 9.13 21.84 24.08
C SER A 250 8.71 20.37 24.06
N PRO A 251 8.21 19.80 25.18
CA PRO A 251 7.69 18.42 25.22
C PRO A 251 6.50 18.16 24.27
N LYS A 252 5.95 19.20 23.64
CA LYS A 252 4.82 19.13 22.70
C LYS A 252 5.20 19.42 21.24
N ALA A 253 6.39 19.94 20.97
CA ALA A 253 6.92 20.02 19.61
C ALA A 253 7.62 18.69 19.30
N MET A 254 7.30 18.07 18.16
CA MET A 254 8.03 16.88 17.73
C MET A 254 9.51 17.23 17.64
N ARG A 255 10.34 16.53 18.41
CA ARG A 255 11.77 16.80 18.55
C ARG A 255 12.41 16.86 17.15
N GLY A 256 12.98 17.99 16.76
CA GLY A 256 13.69 18.15 15.48
C GLY A 256 12.83 18.38 14.25
N ASN A 257 11.53 18.71 14.38
CA ASN A 257 10.65 19.01 13.23
C ASN A 257 10.54 20.53 12.98
N ASP A 258 11.02 20.98 11.83
CA ASP A 258 10.89 22.35 11.32
C ASP A 258 10.22 22.34 9.93
N PRO A 259 8.91 22.68 9.83
CA PRO A 259 8.14 22.57 8.59
C PRO A 259 8.68 23.38 7.41
N LYS A 260 9.63 24.30 7.62
CA LYS A 260 10.28 25.03 6.53
C LYS A 260 11.07 24.14 5.57
N TYR A 261 11.48 22.94 6.01
CA TYR A 261 12.21 21.97 5.17
C TYR A 261 11.31 21.04 4.37
N PHE A 262 9.98 21.22 4.43
CA PHE A 262 9.06 20.44 3.61
C PHE A 262 9.39 20.52 2.10
N PRO A 263 9.65 21.70 1.50
CA PRO A 263 10.05 21.78 0.09
C PRO A 263 11.34 20.99 -0.23
N ASP A 264 12.35 21.08 0.63
CA ASP A 264 13.61 20.33 0.45
C ASP A 264 13.37 18.82 0.47
N MET A 265 12.47 18.34 1.34
CA MET A 265 12.11 16.92 1.42
C MET A 265 11.30 16.43 0.21
N VAL A 266 10.44 17.28 -0.37
CA VAL A 266 9.75 16.97 -1.64
C VAL A 266 10.76 16.81 -2.77
N ALA A 267 11.69 17.76 -2.92
CA ALA A 267 12.76 17.65 -3.91
C ALA A 267 13.65 16.41 -3.68
N TYR A 268 13.93 16.07 -2.42
CA TYR A 268 14.70 14.87 -2.09
C TYR A 268 13.94 13.57 -2.39
N THR A 269 12.61 13.59 -2.29
CA THR A 269 11.75 12.45 -2.67
C THR A 269 11.89 12.16 -4.16
N ASP A 270 11.83 13.19 -5.00
CA ASP A 270 12.06 13.08 -6.46
C ASP A 270 13.45 12.50 -6.76
N LYS A 271 14.49 12.97 -6.07
CA LYS A 271 15.85 12.41 -6.17
C LYS A 271 15.91 10.92 -5.83
N MET A 272 15.28 10.48 -4.73
CA MET A 272 15.26 9.07 -4.33
C MET A 272 14.55 8.19 -5.35
N VAL A 273 13.42 8.66 -5.90
CA VAL A 273 12.74 7.99 -7.02
C VAL A 273 13.66 7.92 -8.24
N GLY A 274 14.31 9.04 -8.58
CA GLY A 274 15.24 9.11 -9.70
C GLY A 274 16.37 8.09 -9.63
N GLN A 275 16.95 7.87 -8.45
CA GLN A 275 17.99 6.87 -8.23
C GLN A 275 17.52 5.43 -8.46
N VAL A 276 16.25 5.13 -8.14
CA VAL A 276 15.66 3.82 -8.46
C VAL A 276 15.55 3.64 -9.98
N LEU A 277 15.06 4.65 -10.69
CA LEU A 277 14.94 4.62 -12.16
C LEU A 277 16.30 4.52 -12.84
N ASP A 278 17.30 5.27 -12.36
CA ASP A 278 18.67 5.21 -12.87
C ASP A 278 19.31 3.83 -12.63
N GLN A 279 19.00 3.18 -11.50
CA GLN A 279 19.49 1.84 -11.21
C GLN A 279 18.86 0.79 -12.11
N LEU A 280 17.54 0.87 -12.39
CA LEU A 280 16.89 -0.01 -13.36
C LEU A 280 17.54 0.10 -14.74
N LYS A 281 17.79 1.34 -15.18
CA LYS A 281 18.50 1.61 -16.44
C LYS A 281 19.93 1.09 -16.44
N ALA A 282 20.69 1.32 -15.38
CA ALA A 282 22.08 0.87 -15.26
C ALA A 282 22.21 -0.67 -15.21
N LEU A 283 21.17 -1.37 -14.77
CA LEU A 283 21.09 -2.83 -14.76
C LEU A 283 20.48 -3.40 -16.05
N GLU A 284 20.07 -2.55 -16.99
CA GLU A 284 19.37 -2.93 -18.23
C GLU A 284 18.03 -3.66 -17.95
N LEU A 285 17.35 -3.30 -16.86
CA LEU A 285 16.06 -3.87 -16.44
C LEU A 285 14.88 -2.95 -16.71
N GLU A 286 15.12 -1.79 -17.31
CA GLU A 286 14.12 -0.72 -17.51
C GLU A 286 12.90 -1.19 -18.32
N ASP A 287 13.11 -2.04 -19.33
CA ASP A 287 12.06 -2.57 -20.21
C ASP A 287 11.36 -3.80 -19.62
N GLU A 288 11.93 -4.43 -18.60
CA GLU A 288 11.41 -5.64 -17.94
C GLU A 288 10.83 -5.35 -16.54
N THR A 289 10.56 -4.08 -16.22
CA THR A 289 10.14 -3.68 -14.88
C THR A 289 8.88 -2.82 -14.90
N LEU A 290 7.84 -3.29 -14.22
CA LEU A 290 6.68 -2.50 -13.84
C LEU A 290 7.06 -1.59 -12.66
N VAL A 291 6.93 -0.28 -12.84
CA VAL A 291 7.10 0.71 -11.78
C VAL A 291 5.74 1.34 -11.46
N VAL A 292 5.33 1.26 -10.20
CA VAL A 292 4.13 1.92 -9.67
C VAL A 292 4.57 2.89 -8.57
N LEU A 293 4.17 4.16 -8.68
CA LEU A 293 4.37 5.16 -7.64
C LEU A 293 3.02 5.63 -7.14
N MET A 294 2.79 5.58 -5.82
CA MET A 294 1.57 6.04 -5.18
C MET A 294 1.86 6.83 -3.90
N GLY A 295 0.95 7.70 -3.45
CA GLY A 295 1.00 8.25 -2.07
C GLY A 295 0.16 7.44 -1.08
N ASP A 296 0.51 7.46 0.22
CA ASP A 296 -0.25 6.73 1.25
C ASP A 296 -1.41 7.51 1.87
N ASN A 297 -1.34 8.83 1.88
CA ASN A 297 -2.41 9.73 2.27
C ASN A 297 -2.08 11.16 1.83
N GLY A 298 -3.05 12.06 1.96
CA GLY A 298 -2.83 13.46 1.61
C GLY A 298 -1.79 14.17 2.47
N THR A 299 -1.33 15.31 1.95
CA THR A 299 -0.32 16.18 2.58
C THR A 299 -0.78 16.66 3.94
N LYS A 300 0.16 16.86 4.87
CA LYS A 300 -0.14 17.40 6.20
C LYS A 300 -0.85 18.77 6.12
N GLU A 301 -1.78 19.02 7.04
CA GLU A 301 -2.74 20.14 6.96
C GLU A 301 -2.17 21.55 7.07
N ILE A 302 -0.86 21.69 7.31
CA ILE A 302 -0.17 22.97 7.41
C ILE A 302 0.46 23.39 6.07
N HIS A 303 0.45 22.50 5.08
CA HIS A 303 0.99 22.72 3.73
C HIS A 303 -0.14 22.78 2.70
N SER A 304 0.15 23.42 1.58
CA SER A 304 -0.74 23.52 0.43
C SER A 304 0.04 23.41 -0.88
N HIS A 305 -0.70 23.20 -1.96
CA HIS A 305 -0.19 23.20 -3.34
C HIS A 305 -0.92 24.29 -4.11
N ILE A 306 -0.20 25.06 -4.92
CA ILE A 306 -0.74 26.21 -5.64
C ILE A 306 -0.68 25.93 -7.14
N LEU A 307 -1.85 26.00 -7.78
CA LEU A 307 -2.04 25.79 -9.22
C LEU A 307 -1.71 27.07 -10.03
N PRO A 308 -1.54 26.96 -11.36
CA PRO A 308 -1.16 28.10 -12.21
C PRO A 308 -2.15 29.26 -12.18
N ASP A 309 -3.42 28.98 -11.92
CA ASP A 309 -4.49 29.98 -11.79
C ASP A 309 -4.57 30.65 -10.40
N GLY A 310 -3.67 30.26 -9.48
CA GLY A 310 -3.65 30.73 -8.09
C GLY A 310 -4.56 29.94 -7.15
N THR A 311 -5.24 28.89 -7.62
CA THR A 311 -6.05 28.01 -6.77
C THR A 311 -5.16 27.32 -5.73
N VAL A 312 -5.58 27.40 -4.46
CA VAL A 312 -4.86 26.81 -3.32
C VAL A 312 -5.51 25.48 -2.93
N PHE A 313 -4.86 24.37 -3.25
CA PHE A 313 -5.23 23.06 -2.76
C PHE A 313 -4.61 22.78 -1.39
N LYS A 314 -5.45 22.62 -0.36
CA LYS A 314 -4.98 22.49 1.02
C LYS A 314 -4.74 21.02 1.36
N GLY A 315 -3.57 20.71 1.93
CA GLY A 315 -3.34 19.42 2.57
C GLY A 315 -4.34 19.18 3.72
N ASN A 316 -4.66 17.92 4.00
CA ASN A 316 -5.50 17.59 5.14
C ASN A 316 -5.35 16.15 5.64
N LYS A 317 -4.11 15.68 5.86
CA LYS A 317 -3.86 14.41 6.54
C LYS A 317 -4.78 14.20 7.76
N GLY A 318 -5.32 12.99 7.85
CA GLY A 318 -6.26 12.55 8.88
C GLY A 318 -7.71 12.99 8.66
N ALA A 319 -8.01 13.83 7.66
CA ALA A 319 -9.36 14.21 7.30
C ALA A 319 -9.87 13.42 6.10
N ASN A 320 -11.16 13.06 6.15
CA ASN A 320 -11.81 12.25 5.12
C ASN A 320 -12.29 13.10 3.95
N LYS A 321 -11.57 14.14 3.55
CA LYS A 321 -11.92 15.00 2.41
C LYS A 321 -10.78 15.03 1.42
N GLU A 322 -10.97 15.65 0.26
CA GLU A 322 -10.04 15.57 -0.87
C GLU A 322 -8.57 15.71 -0.48
N GLY A 323 -8.22 16.77 0.26
CA GLY A 323 -6.85 17.04 0.69
C GLY A 323 -6.21 16.01 1.62
N GLY A 324 -6.99 15.08 2.19
CA GLY A 324 -6.50 13.96 2.99
C GLY A 324 -6.53 12.62 2.27
N LEU A 325 -7.30 12.48 1.18
CA LEU A 325 -7.56 11.20 0.52
C LEU A 325 -6.88 11.07 -0.85
N HIS A 326 -6.80 12.15 -1.61
CA HIS A 326 -6.34 12.11 -3.00
C HIS A 326 -4.81 12.16 -3.10
N VAL A 327 -4.23 11.09 -3.62
CA VAL A 327 -2.79 10.80 -3.69
C VAL A 327 -2.32 10.67 -5.14
N PRO A 328 -1.03 10.88 -5.45
CA PRO A 328 -0.53 10.59 -6.79
C PRO A 328 -0.62 9.08 -7.06
N LEU A 329 -0.79 8.71 -8.33
CA LEU A 329 -0.64 7.34 -8.82
C LEU A 329 -0.12 7.36 -10.27
N LEU A 330 1.13 6.94 -10.44
CA LEU A 330 1.82 6.85 -11.73
C LEU A 330 2.22 5.40 -12.00
N VAL A 331 2.03 4.93 -13.22
CA VAL A 331 2.33 3.55 -13.62
C VAL A 331 3.13 3.54 -14.92
N ARG A 332 4.30 2.88 -14.91
CA ARG A 332 5.18 2.74 -16.07
C ARG A 332 5.51 1.27 -16.28
N SER A 333 5.30 0.78 -17.50
CA SER A 333 5.68 -0.56 -17.94
C SER A 333 5.94 -0.51 -19.44
N PRO A 334 7.20 -0.33 -19.89
CA PRO A 334 7.52 -0.23 -21.31
C PRO A 334 7.02 -1.45 -22.09
N GLY A 335 6.56 -1.24 -23.32
CA GLY A 335 5.99 -2.29 -24.16
C GLY A 335 4.54 -2.66 -23.85
N GLU A 336 4.12 -2.56 -22.58
CA GLU A 336 2.74 -2.84 -22.13
C GLU A 336 1.85 -1.59 -22.05
N ILE A 337 2.42 -0.46 -21.65
CA ILE A 337 1.71 0.82 -21.50
C ILE A 337 2.16 1.77 -22.62
N VAL A 338 1.18 2.37 -23.30
CA VAL A 338 1.45 3.47 -24.23
C VAL A 338 1.93 4.68 -23.40
N PRO A 339 3.07 5.31 -23.74
CA PRO A 339 3.54 6.49 -23.00
C PRO A 339 2.59 7.69 -23.06
N GLY A 340 2.62 8.52 -22.02
CA GLY A 340 1.95 9.81 -21.94
C GLY A 340 0.43 9.73 -21.83
N GLN A 341 -0.11 8.64 -21.27
CA GLN A 341 -1.55 8.44 -21.13
C GLN A 341 -2.08 8.95 -19.78
N THR A 342 -3.39 9.21 -19.75
CA THR A 342 -4.11 9.57 -18.53
C THR A 342 -5.28 8.61 -18.32
N TYR A 343 -5.53 8.22 -17.07
CA TYR A 343 -6.71 7.49 -16.66
C TYR A 343 -7.54 8.30 -15.66
N GLU A 344 -8.79 8.58 -16.04
CA GLU A 344 -9.72 9.43 -15.27
C GLU A 344 -10.81 8.63 -14.51
N GLY A 345 -10.66 7.31 -14.43
CA GLY A 345 -11.54 6.48 -13.61
C GLY A 345 -11.11 6.49 -12.14
N LEU A 346 -12.06 6.26 -11.24
CA LEU A 346 -11.76 6.14 -9.80
C LEU A 346 -10.84 4.94 -9.57
N VAL A 347 -9.78 5.13 -8.78
CA VAL A 347 -8.89 4.08 -8.27
C VAL A 347 -8.90 4.15 -6.76
N ASP A 348 -9.18 3.03 -6.10
CA ASP A 348 -9.04 2.88 -4.65
C ASP A 348 -7.73 2.17 -4.34
N VAL A 349 -7.16 2.44 -3.17
CA VAL A 349 -5.90 1.82 -2.76
C VAL A 349 -5.95 0.29 -2.70
N THR A 350 -7.13 -0.30 -2.48
CA THR A 350 -7.31 -1.75 -2.52
C THR A 350 -7.10 -2.34 -3.92
N ASP A 351 -7.16 -1.54 -4.98
CA ASP A 351 -6.99 -1.97 -6.38
C ASP A 351 -5.56 -2.33 -6.75
N ILE A 352 -4.59 -1.82 -5.99
CA ILE A 352 -3.18 -1.98 -6.34
C ILE A 352 -2.79 -3.46 -6.29
N LEU A 353 -3.16 -4.20 -5.24
CA LEU A 353 -2.83 -5.63 -5.13
C LEU A 353 -3.32 -6.43 -6.34
N PRO A 354 -4.64 -6.48 -6.68
CA PRO A 354 -5.09 -7.27 -7.81
C PRO A 354 -4.55 -6.75 -9.15
N THR A 355 -4.25 -5.46 -9.27
CA THR A 355 -3.63 -4.89 -10.48
C THR A 355 -2.19 -5.35 -10.65
N LEU A 356 -1.39 -5.35 -9.58
CA LEU A 356 -0.03 -5.89 -9.60
C LEU A 356 -0.04 -7.39 -9.93
N CYS A 357 -0.98 -8.15 -9.37
CA CYS A 357 -1.12 -9.56 -9.70
C CYS A 357 -1.52 -9.79 -11.15
N GLU A 358 -2.48 -9.04 -11.72
CA GLU A 358 -2.84 -9.17 -13.15
C GLU A 358 -1.67 -8.77 -14.06
N ALA A 359 -0.92 -7.73 -13.70
CA ALA A 359 0.23 -7.26 -14.49
C ALA A 359 1.41 -8.24 -14.49
N ALA A 360 1.57 -8.99 -13.40
CA ALA A 360 2.65 -9.97 -13.19
C ALA A 360 2.20 -11.43 -13.41
N ASP A 361 1.01 -11.65 -13.97
CA ASP A 361 0.39 -12.97 -14.18
C ASP A 361 0.37 -13.87 -12.92
N ILE A 362 0.16 -13.25 -11.75
CA ILE A 362 0.11 -13.94 -10.46
C ILE A 362 -1.33 -14.36 -10.15
N PRO A 363 -1.61 -15.67 -9.95
CA PRO A 363 -2.96 -16.13 -9.64
C PRO A 363 -3.35 -15.79 -8.20
N LEU A 364 -4.53 -15.15 -8.06
CA LEU A 364 -5.14 -14.94 -6.75
C LEU A 364 -5.71 -16.26 -6.20
N PRO A 365 -5.55 -16.56 -4.89
CA PRO A 365 -6.12 -17.75 -4.29
C PRO A 365 -7.66 -17.78 -4.42
N LYS A 366 -8.25 -18.96 -4.65
CA LYS A 366 -9.70 -19.11 -4.91
C LYS A 366 -10.61 -18.56 -3.80
N ASN A 367 -10.21 -18.71 -2.54
CA ASN A 367 -10.99 -18.26 -1.37
C ASN A 367 -10.55 -16.86 -0.88
N PHE A 368 -9.76 -16.14 -1.67
CA PHE A 368 -9.27 -14.83 -1.30
C PHE A 368 -10.27 -13.75 -1.68
N VAL A 369 -11.06 -13.32 -0.69
CA VAL A 369 -12.02 -12.23 -0.86
C VAL A 369 -11.29 -10.89 -0.83
N LEU A 370 -11.29 -10.20 -1.97
CA LEU A 370 -10.76 -8.85 -2.15
C LEU A 370 -11.90 -7.85 -2.34
N ASP A 371 -11.67 -6.61 -1.90
CA ASP A 371 -12.53 -5.48 -2.27
C ASP A 371 -11.96 -4.72 -3.47
N GLY A 372 -10.64 -4.82 -3.68
CA GLY A 372 -9.95 -4.31 -4.85
C GLY A 372 -10.39 -5.00 -6.14
N ARG A 373 -10.31 -4.25 -7.23
CA ARG A 373 -10.60 -4.66 -8.61
C ARG A 373 -9.44 -4.21 -9.47
N SER A 374 -8.82 -5.15 -10.18
CA SER A 374 -7.74 -4.78 -11.09
C SER A 374 -8.22 -3.78 -12.13
N PHE A 375 -7.38 -2.79 -12.40
CA PHE A 375 -7.56 -1.81 -13.47
C PHE A 375 -6.49 -1.94 -14.56
N TRP A 376 -5.78 -3.07 -14.61
CA TRP A 376 -4.69 -3.29 -15.57
C TRP A 376 -5.14 -3.18 -17.03
N LYS A 377 -6.39 -3.57 -17.32
CA LYS A 377 -6.97 -3.41 -18.68
C LYS A 377 -7.14 -1.95 -19.08
N GLN A 378 -7.41 -1.06 -18.13
CA GLN A 378 -7.44 0.37 -18.37
C GLN A 378 -6.03 0.92 -18.56
N VAL A 379 -5.08 0.46 -17.72
CA VAL A 379 -3.68 0.86 -17.79
C VAL A 379 -3.04 0.53 -19.15
N THR A 380 -3.35 -0.64 -19.72
CA THR A 380 -2.82 -1.12 -21.00
C THR A 380 -3.66 -0.70 -22.22
N GLY A 381 -4.69 0.15 -22.04
CA GLY A 381 -5.57 0.59 -23.13
C GLY A 381 -6.48 -0.50 -23.70
N LYS A 382 -6.57 -1.67 -23.07
CA LYS A 382 -7.46 -2.78 -23.46
C LYS A 382 -8.92 -2.52 -23.10
N SER A 383 -9.21 -1.51 -22.28
CA SER A 383 -10.56 -1.05 -21.94
C SER A 383 -10.59 0.44 -21.60
N GLU A 384 -11.49 1.20 -22.24
CA GLU A 384 -11.75 2.60 -21.91
C GLU A 384 -12.77 2.76 -20.77
N LYS A 385 -13.57 1.72 -20.50
CA LYS A 385 -14.57 1.75 -19.42
C LYS A 385 -13.87 1.72 -18.06
N GLY A 386 -14.23 2.64 -17.17
CA GLY A 386 -13.80 2.63 -15.77
C GLY A 386 -14.15 1.31 -15.07
N HIS A 387 -13.25 0.83 -14.22
CA HIS A 387 -13.40 -0.47 -13.54
C HIS A 387 -14.31 -0.42 -12.29
N ARG A 388 -14.62 0.78 -11.81
CA ARG A 388 -15.53 1.04 -10.68
C ARG A 388 -16.25 2.38 -10.85
N ASP A 389 -17.43 2.47 -10.24
CA ASP A 389 -18.27 3.67 -10.26
C ASP A 389 -18.22 4.46 -8.92
N TYR A 390 -17.76 3.83 -7.85
CA TYR A 390 -17.72 4.40 -6.51
C TYR A 390 -16.56 3.82 -5.68
N ILE A 391 -16.25 4.49 -4.57
CA ILE A 391 -15.36 4.03 -3.51
C ILE A 391 -16.14 4.00 -2.20
N TYR A 392 -16.14 2.85 -1.52
CA TYR A 392 -16.60 2.71 -0.14
C TYR A 392 -15.41 2.78 0.80
N THR A 393 -15.57 3.44 1.94
CA THR A 393 -14.52 3.54 2.94
C THR A 393 -15.07 3.36 4.34
N TRP A 394 -14.54 2.38 5.06
CA TRP A 394 -14.68 2.23 6.50
C TRP A 394 -13.40 2.69 7.20
N TYR A 395 -13.48 3.68 8.07
CA TYR A 395 -12.30 4.26 8.73
C TYR A 395 -12.53 4.48 10.22
N ASN A 396 -11.62 3.93 11.05
CA ASN A 396 -11.64 4.09 12.50
C ASN A 396 -10.38 4.77 13.07
N GLY A 397 -9.68 5.54 12.23
CA GLY A 397 -8.51 6.32 12.64
C GLY A 397 -7.47 5.49 13.38
N ASN A 398 -7.04 6.00 14.54
CA ASN A 398 -6.06 5.33 15.39
C ASN A 398 -6.70 4.62 16.61
N HIS A 399 -7.97 4.23 16.49
CA HIS A 399 -8.68 3.50 17.54
C HIS A 399 -8.55 2.00 17.36
N ASP A 400 -8.77 1.28 18.44
CA ASP A 400 -8.97 -0.16 18.42
C ASP A 400 -10.30 -0.49 17.75
N SER A 401 -10.36 -1.59 17.00
CA SER A 401 -11.56 -2.07 16.31
C SER A 401 -12.73 -2.38 17.24
N SER A 402 -12.48 -2.60 18.54
CA SER A 402 -13.51 -2.70 19.58
C SER A 402 -14.10 -1.35 20.00
N ASP A 403 -13.40 -0.22 19.76
CA ASP A 403 -13.88 1.14 19.99
C ASP A 403 -14.30 1.78 18.66
N LEU A 404 -15.60 1.68 18.35
CA LEU A 404 -16.18 2.27 17.14
C LEU A 404 -16.73 3.69 17.36
N SER A 405 -16.40 4.34 18.48
CA SER A 405 -16.96 5.66 18.84
C SER A 405 -16.60 6.77 17.84
N GLN A 406 -15.49 6.60 17.10
CA GLN A 406 -15.03 7.52 16.05
C GLN A 406 -15.09 6.93 14.64
N LYS A 407 -15.70 5.75 14.48
CA LYS A 407 -15.87 5.11 13.18
C LYS A 407 -16.60 6.06 12.23
N ILE A 408 -16.13 6.11 11.00
CA ILE A 408 -16.74 6.81 9.89
C ILE A 408 -16.88 5.83 8.73
N GLU A 409 -18.05 5.86 8.11
CA GLU A 409 -18.28 5.16 6.85
C GLU A 409 -18.81 6.16 5.83
N TYR A 410 -18.35 6.03 4.60
CA TYR A 410 -18.83 6.83 3.49
C TYR A 410 -18.64 6.11 2.16
N VAL A 411 -19.43 6.55 1.18
CA VAL A 411 -19.27 6.18 -0.22
C VAL A 411 -19.17 7.47 -1.04
N PHE A 412 -18.30 7.49 -2.05
CA PHE A 412 -18.22 8.61 -2.98
C PHE A 412 -18.01 8.18 -4.43
N THR A 413 -18.51 9.00 -5.33
CA THR A 413 -18.16 9.06 -6.76
C THR A 413 -17.29 10.29 -7.01
N LYS A 414 -16.94 10.59 -8.27
CA LYS A 414 -16.26 11.85 -8.59
C LYS A 414 -17.10 13.09 -8.27
N GLU A 415 -18.42 12.94 -8.27
CA GLU A 415 -19.38 14.04 -8.14
C GLU A 415 -19.99 14.16 -6.75
N PHE A 416 -20.27 13.04 -6.08
CA PHE A 416 -21.06 13.04 -4.85
C PHE A 416 -20.45 12.19 -3.76
N LYS A 417 -20.72 12.56 -2.51
CA LYS A 417 -20.29 11.81 -1.34
C LYS A 417 -21.37 11.73 -0.28
N ARG A 418 -21.60 10.52 0.23
CA ARG A 418 -22.53 10.26 1.33
C ARG A 418 -21.80 9.60 2.49
N TYR A 419 -21.91 10.21 3.66
CA TYR A 419 -21.51 9.62 4.93
C TYR A 419 -22.67 8.88 5.57
N ALA A 420 -22.39 7.72 6.16
CA ALA A 420 -23.34 7.02 7.02
C ALA A 420 -23.67 7.83 8.28
N PRO A 421 -24.81 7.53 8.94
CA PRO A 421 -25.10 7.98 10.30
C PRO A 421 -23.92 7.84 11.26
N SER A 422 -23.73 8.84 12.11
CA SER A 422 -22.69 8.86 13.15
C SER A 422 -23.20 9.54 14.41
N SER A 423 -22.46 9.41 15.51
CA SER A 423 -22.78 10.10 16.77
C SER A 423 -22.83 11.63 16.64
N LEU A 424 -22.03 12.22 15.75
CA LEU A 424 -22.05 13.66 15.49
C LEU A 424 -23.18 14.07 14.54
N TYR A 425 -23.51 13.21 13.57
CA TYR A 425 -24.53 13.48 12.54
C TYR A 425 -25.42 12.24 12.40
N PRO A 426 -26.50 12.14 13.19
CA PRO A 426 -27.37 10.96 13.21
C PRO A 426 -28.03 10.65 11.87
N GLU A 427 -28.28 11.65 11.03
CA GLU A 427 -28.86 11.47 9.69
C GLU A 427 -27.82 11.22 8.58
N GLY A 428 -26.55 11.10 8.96
CA GLY A 428 -25.44 11.09 8.01
C GLY A 428 -25.18 12.47 7.42
N ARG A 429 -24.43 12.52 6.33
CA ARG A 429 -24.07 13.78 5.63
C ARG A 429 -23.96 13.55 4.13
N PHE A 430 -24.21 14.58 3.33
CA PHE A 430 -24.15 14.50 1.87
C PHE A 430 -23.53 15.75 1.25
N PHE A 431 -22.69 15.56 0.23
CA PHE A 431 -21.91 16.62 -0.42
C PHE A 431 -21.90 16.46 -1.94
N ASP A 432 -21.90 17.60 -2.65
CA ASP A 432 -21.67 17.71 -4.10
C ASP A 432 -20.22 18.19 -4.32
N LEU A 433 -19.34 17.24 -4.62
CA LEU A 433 -17.89 17.45 -4.71
C LEU A 433 -17.49 18.33 -5.90
N ARG A 434 -18.37 18.49 -6.89
CA ARG A 434 -18.14 19.36 -8.06
C ARG A 434 -18.06 20.83 -7.65
N THR A 435 -18.78 21.20 -6.59
CA THR A 435 -18.83 22.57 -6.06
C THR A 435 -18.24 22.70 -4.67
N ASP A 436 -18.11 21.60 -3.92
CA ASP A 436 -17.67 21.59 -2.54
C ASP A 436 -16.67 20.45 -2.26
N LEU A 437 -15.55 20.50 -2.96
CA LEU A 437 -14.47 19.51 -2.87
C LEU A 437 -13.92 19.34 -1.44
N PHE A 438 -13.98 20.40 -0.62
CA PHE A 438 -13.46 20.41 0.75
C PHE A 438 -14.53 20.21 1.84
N GLU A 439 -15.76 19.86 1.44
CA GLU A 439 -16.86 19.56 2.36
C GLU A 439 -17.16 20.72 3.35
N GLU A 440 -17.17 21.95 2.83
CA GLU A 440 -17.35 23.19 3.58
C GLU A 440 -18.81 23.71 3.61
N VAL A 441 -19.77 23.04 2.97
CA VAL A 441 -21.20 23.38 3.09
C VAL A 441 -21.86 22.78 4.33
N GLY A 442 -22.91 23.44 4.83
CA GLY A 442 -23.74 23.00 5.96
C GLY A 442 -23.72 23.96 7.15
N GLU A 443 -24.91 24.15 7.75
CA GLU A 443 -25.14 25.09 8.85
C GLU A 443 -24.54 24.60 10.17
N GLU A 444 -24.60 23.29 10.45
CA GLU A 444 -24.06 22.74 11.69
C GLU A 444 -22.57 22.42 11.56
N VAL A 445 -21.74 23.09 12.35
CA VAL A 445 -20.31 22.80 12.45
C VAL A 445 -20.01 22.09 13.76
N LYS A 446 -19.62 20.82 13.69
CA LYS A 446 -19.31 20.00 14.87
C LYS A 446 -17.83 19.64 14.90
N LYS A 447 -17.22 19.78 16.07
CA LYS A 447 -15.83 19.41 16.31
C LYS A 447 -15.73 17.94 16.69
N VAL A 448 -14.80 17.22 16.07
CA VAL A 448 -14.50 15.83 16.43
C VAL A 448 -13.84 15.81 17.81
N PRO A 449 -14.42 15.12 18.81
CA PRO A 449 -13.81 15.01 20.13
C PRO A 449 -12.54 14.15 20.04
N LYS A 450 -11.37 14.74 20.31
CA LYS A 450 -10.01 14.11 20.44
C LYS A 450 -9.09 14.04 19.19
N ARG A 451 -7.80 13.89 19.51
CA ARG A 451 -6.52 13.70 18.76
C ARG A 451 -6.18 14.58 17.56
N TRP A 452 -7.12 15.11 16.79
CA TRP A 452 -6.80 15.91 15.58
C TRP A 452 -7.54 17.24 15.44
N ASN A 453 -8.42 17.58 16.40
CA ASN A 453 -9.13 18.86 16.44
C ASN A 453 -9.83 19.24 15.12
N LYS A 454 -10.29 18.24 14.36
CA LYS A 454 -10.90 18.45 13.04
C LYS A 454 -12.36 18.91 13.21
N TRP A 455 -12.78 19.81 12.34
CA TRP A 455 -14.17 20.26 12.24
C TRP A 455 -14.86 19.57 11.08
N ARG A 456 -16.15 19.29 11.27
CA ARG A 456 -17.02 18.71 10.25
C ARG A 456 -18.24 19.60 10.11
N ARG A 457 -18.83 19.59 8.92
CA ARG A 457 -20.09 20.25 8.63
C ARG A 457 -21.17 19.25 8.27
N SER A 458 -22.43 19.65 8.41
CA SER A 458 -23.60 18.79 8.14
C SER A 458 -23.75 18.38 6.67
N GLY A 459 -23.18 19.15 5.73
CA GLY A 459 -23.46 18.97 4.31
C GLY A 459 -24.80 19.55 3.90
N LEU A 460 -25.24 19.19 2.69
CA LEU A 460 -26.51 19.62 2.09
C LEU A 460 -27.72 19.07 2.86
N LYS A 461 -28.80 19.86 2.92
CA LYS A 461 -30.06 19.44 3.52
C LYS A 461 -30.81 18.50 2.58
N VAL A 462 -31.23 17.34 3.09
CA VAL A 462 -31.82 16.24 2.30
C VAL A 462 -33.15 16.63 1.65
N ASP A 463 -33.93 17.48 2.31
CA ASP A 463 -35.22 18.01 1.85
C ASP A 463 -35.09 19.13 0.80
N GLU A 464 -33.88 19.68 0.63
CA GLU A 464 -33.57 20.74 -0.34
C GLU A 464 -32.75 20.23 -1.55
N LEU A 465 -32.51 18.92 -1.66
CA LEU A 465 -31.71 18.35 -2.75
C LEU A 465 -32.41 18.50 -4.11
N THR A 466 -31.61 18.81 -5.13
CA THR A 466 -32.06 18.70 -6.53
C THR A 466 -32.40 17.25 -6.89
N ALA A 467 -33.10 17.03 -8.01
CA ALA A 467 -33.45 15.67 -8.46
C ALA A 467 -32.22 14.78 -8.69
N GLU A 468 -31.14 15.33 -9.25
CA GLU A 468 -29.87 14.61 -9.45
C GLU A 468 -29.24 14.24 -8.10
N GLN A 469 -29.11 15.21 -7.20
CA GLN A 469 -28.55 15.01 -5.87
C GLN A 469 -29.35 13.99 -5.05
N LYS A 470 -30.68 14.02 -5.13
CA LYS A 470 -31.55 13.05 -4.44
C LYS A 470 -31.34 11.64 -4.95
N LYS A 471 -31.23 11.46 -6.28
CA LYS A 471 -30.93 10.15 -6.88
C LYS A 471 -29.56 9.63 -6.41
N ALA A 472 -28.54 10.49 -6.41
CA ALA A 472 -27.21 10.14 -5.92
C ALA A 472 -27.24 9.80 -4.41
N TYR A 473 -27.94 10.61 -3.60
CA TYR A 473 -28.12 10.34 -2.17
C TYR A 473 -28.69 8.94 -1.95
N GLU A 474 -29.81 8.59 -2.59
CA GLU A 474 -30.46 7.27 -2.48
C GLU A 474 -29.53 6.13 -2.93
N GLN A 475 -28.87 6.27 -4.09
CA GLN A 475 -27.95 5.27 -4.62
C GLN A 475 -26.77 4.99 -3.67
N LEU A 476 -26.11 6.05 -3.18
CA LEU A 476 -24.99 5.91 -2.25
C LEU A 476 -25.45 5.34 -0.89
N GLY A 477 -26.70 5.59 -0.51
CA GLY A 477 -27.32 4.97 0.67
C GLY A 477 -27.44 3.46 0.55
N GLY A 478 -27.96 2.99 -0.59
CA GLY A 478 -28.08 1.55 -0.85
C GLY A 478 -26.73 0.83 -0.83
N ILE A 479 -25.66 1.49 -1.28
CA ILE A 479 -24.29 0.93 -1.18
C ILE A 479 -23.86 0.85 0.29
N LEU A 480 -24.05 1.91 1.09
CA LEU A 480 -23.72 1.88 2.53
C LEU A 480 -24.47 0.77 3.27
N GLU A 481 -25.74 0.53 2.93
CA GLU A 481 -26.55 -0.54 3.51
C GLU A 481 -26.04 -1.93 3.11
N ALA A 482 -25.58 -2.10 1.87
CA ALA A 482 -25.01 -3.36 1.37
C ALA A 482 -23.66 -3.71 2.02
N GLU A 483 -22.89 -2.70 2.43
CA GLU A 483 -21.58 -2.85 3.10
C GLU A 483 -21.70 -3.00 4.63
N ALA A 484 -22.92 -3.12 5.17
CA ALA A 484 -23.15 -3.28 6.60
C ALA A 484 -22.43 -4.51 7.16
N TYR A 485 -21.93 -4.39 8.39
CA TYR A 485 -21.17 -5.46 9.05
C TYR A 485 -22.02 -6.73 9.25
N VAL A 486 -21.50 -7.86 8.79
CA VAL A 486 -22.07 -9.20 8.98
C VAL A 486 -21.06 -10.05 9.74
N ALA A 487 -21.40 -10.42 10.97
CA ALA A 487 -20.56 -11.28 11.80
C ALA A 487 -20.48 -12.69 11.22
N MET A 488 -19.28 -13.28 11.26
CA MET A 488 -19.13 -14.71 11.02
C MET A 488 -19.73 -15.50 12.20
N THR A 489 -20.44 -16.58 11.90
CA THR A 489 -21.08 -17.46 12.89
C THR A 489 -20.68 -18.92 12.73
N GLY A 490 -19.98 -19.28 11.65
CA GLY A 490 -19.46 -20.63 11.44
C GLY A 490 -18.26 -20.66 10.50
N LEU A 491 -17.40 -21.66 10.71
CA LEU A 491 -16.25 -22.00 9.88
C LEU A 491 -16.24 -23.52 9.70
N SER A 492 -15.98 -24.01 8.50
CA SER A 492 -15.81 -25.44 8.23
C SER A 492 -14.62 -25.66 7.31
N VAL A 493 -13.64 -26.45 7.75
CA VAL A 493 -12.61 -27.02 6.89
C VAL A 493 -13.21 -28.21 6.15
N GLU A 494 -13.06 -28.25 4.84
CA GLU A 494 -13.54 -29.35 4.02
C GLU A 494 -12.58 -30.55 4.10
N ASN A 495 -13.15 -31.75 4.04
CA ASN A 495 -12.40 -32.99 4.19
C ASN A 495 -11.72 -33.37 2.86
N VAL A 496 -10.49 -32.90 2.67
CA VAL A 496 -9.62 -33.25 1.54
C VAL A 496 -8.52 -34.18 2.03
N GLY A 497 -8.53 -35.45 1.59
CA GLY A 497 -7.42 -36.40 1.73
C GLY A 497 -6.79 -36.51 3.13
N LYS A 498 -7.34 -37.36 4.00
CA LYS A 498 -6.83 -37.54 5.38
C LYS A 498 -5.51 -38.31 5.49
N ASP A 499 -5.06 -38.93 4.41
CA ASP A 499 -3.85 -39.74 4.39
C ASP A 499 -2.87 -39.13 3.37
N LEU A 500 -1.74 -38.63 3.85
CA LEU A 500 -0.67 -38.05 3.01
C LEU A 500 0.58 -38.92 3.09
N ALA A 501 1.25 -39.12 1.96
CA ALA A 501 2.59 -39.68 1.97
C ALA A 501 3.60 -38.64 2.46
N LYS A 502 4.71 -39.07 3.07
CA LYS A 502 5.81 -38.16 3.38
C LYS A 502 6.27 -37.37 2.13
N GLY A 503 6.31 -36.04 2.25
CA GLY A 503 6.67 -35.10 1.18
C GLY A 503 5.49 -34.65 0.31
N GLU A 504 4.29 -35.21 0.52
CA GLU A 504 3.08 -34.78 -0.17
C GLU A 504 2.52 -33.49 0.47
N SER A 505 1.90 -32.66 -0.37
CA SER A 505 1.19 -31.47 0.07
C SER A 505 -0.25 -31.46 -0.44
N VAL A 506 -1.17 -30.92 0.35
CA VAL A 506 -2.59 -30.77 0.00
C VAL A 506 -3.08 -29.38 0.36
N GLN A 507 -3.85 -28.77 -0.53
CA GLN A 507 -4.55 -27.52 -0.26
C GLN A 507 -5.87 -27.82 0.46
N LEU A 508 -6.03 -27.31 1.68
CA LEU A 508 -7.31 -27.37 2.40
C LEU A 508 -8.29 -26.34 1.81
N ALA A 509 -9.54 -26.76 1.62
CA ALA A 509 -10.64 -25.86 1.35
C ALA A 509 -11.40 -25.55 2.66
N TRP A 510 -12.02 -24.38 2.75
CA TRP A 510 -12.84 -24.00 3.89
C TRP A 510 -13.98 -23.11 3.45
N THR A 511 -15.03 -23.08 4.27
CA THR A 511 -16.21 -22.24 4.06
C THR A 511 -16.53 -21.45 5.33
N VAL A 512 -17.08 -20.25 5.15
CA VAL A 512 -17.55 -19.37 6.23
C VAL A 512 -19.07 -19.23 6.17
N ALA A 513 -19.71 -19.13 7.32
CA ALA A 513 -21.14 -18.91 7.46
C ALA A 513 -21.41 -17.61 8.24
N PRO A 514 -22.31 -16.73 7.75
CA PRO A 514 -22.85 -16.72 6.39
C PRO A 514 -21.74 -16.43 5.36
N ALA A 515 -21.96 -16.80 4.09
CA ALA A 515 -20.95 -16.64 3.03
C ALA A 515 -20.56 -15.16 2.76
N ASN A 516 -21.43 -14.22 3.16
CA ASN A 516 -21.18 -12.78 3.07
C ASN A 516 -20.68 -12.16 4.38
N ALA A 517 -20.16 -12.96 5.33
CA ALA A 517 -19.52 -12.42 6.53
C ALA A 517 -18.44 -11.37 6.14
N THR A 518 -18.36 -10.27 6.87
CA THR A 518 -17.45 -9.16 6.53
C THR A 518 -15.99 -9.58 6.73
N ARG A 519 -15.69 -10.26 7.84
CA ARG A 519 -14.35 -10.73 8.21
C ARG A 519 -14.24 -12.22 7.96
N GLN A 520 -13.58 -12.60 6.87
CA GLN A 520 -13.44 -14.00 6.43
C GLN A 520 -12.01 -14.53 6.55
N GLY A 521 -11.10 -13.76 7.14
CA GLY A 521 -9.72 -14.21 7.38
C GLY A 521 -9.70 -15.42 8.30
N VAL A 522 -8.75 -16.33 8.06
CA VAL A 522 -8.52 -17.52 8.88
C VAL A 522 -7.06 -17.62 9.28
N VAL A 523 -6.79 -18.14 10.47
CA VAL A 523 -5.44 -18.49 10.93
C VAL A 523 -5.35 -20.01 11.01
N TRP A 524 -4.30 -20.57 10.42
CA TRP A 524 -4.04 -22.01 10.42
C TRP A 524 -3.02 -22.38 11.49
N GLU A 525 -3.27 -23.48 12.20
CA GLU A 525 -2.37 -24.04 13.20
C GLU A 525 -2.26 -25.56 12.98
N SER A 526 -1.05 -26.09 13.13
CA SER A 526 -0.81 -27.53 13.21
C SER A 526 -0.50 -27.91 14.65
N SER A 527 -1.14 -28.97 15.16
CA SER A 527 -0.86 -29.49 16.50
C SER A 527 0.55 -30.08 16.64
N ASP A 528 1.17 -30.48 15.52
CA ASP A 528 2.54 -30.97 15.44
C ASP A 528 3.15 -30.66 14.05
N PRO A 529 3.77 -29.48 13.89
CA PRO A 529 4.41 -29.08 12.64
C PRO A 529 5.56 -30.00 12.18
N ALA A 530 6.12 -30.84 13.07
CA ALA A 530 7.15 -31.81 12.70
C ALA A 530 6.56 -33.03 11.98
N VAL A 531 5.28 -33.34 12.17
CA VAL A 531 4.53 -34.37 11.43
C VAL A 531 4.00 -33.78 10.13
N ALA A 532 3.24 -32.69 10.20
CA ALA A 532 2.84 -31.91 9.03
C ALA A 532 2.68 -30.43 9.39
N SER A 533 3.20 -29.53 8.56
CA SER A 533 3.03 -28.08 8.71
C SER A 533 1.87 -27.59 7.85
N VAL A 534 1.26 -26.48 8.23
CA VAL A 534 0.25 -25.76 7.41
C VAL A 534 0.71 -24.32 7.24
N ASP A 535 0.64 -23.80 6.02
CA ASP A 535 0.94 -22.39 5.76
C ASP A 535 -0.30 -21.49 5.86
N LYS A 536 -0.12 -20.17 5.74
CA LYS A 536 -1.25 -19.22 5.80
C LYS A 536 -2.25 -19.34 4.65
N PHE A 537 -1.89 -20.03 3.56
CA PHE A 537 -2.80 -20.32 2.45
C PHE A 537 -3.64 -21.57 2.70
N GLY A 538 -3.36 -22.33 3.77
CA GLY A 538 -4.02 -23.59 4.07
C GLY A 538 -3.40 -24.77 3.33
N VAL A 539 -2.17 -24.66 2.82
CA VAL A 539 -1.43 -25.79 2.24
C VAL A 539 -0.77 -26.57 3.37
N VAL A 540 -1.16 -27.82 3.52
CA VAL A 540 -0.54 -28.77 4.44
C VAL A 540 0.58 -29.49 3.73
N THR A 541 1.76 -29.60 4.35
CA THR A 541 2.90 -30.39 3.84
C THR A 541 3.29 -31.45 4.86
N ALA A 542 3.33 -32.71 4.42
CA ALA A 542 3.64 -33.87 5.25
C ALA A 542 5.16 -34.11 5.37
N HIS A 543 5.65 -34.28 6.59
CA HIS A 543 7.08 -34.38 6.90
C HIS A 543 7.49 -35.74 7.47
N GLN A 544 6.71 -36.28 8.41
CA GLN A 544 7.03 -37.50 9.16
C GLN A 544 5.78 -38.33 9.44
N GLU A 545 5.93 -39.65 9.51
CA GLU A 545 4.82 -40.56 9.84
C GLU A 545 4.21 -40.22 11.21
N GLY A 546 2.89 -40.11 11.27
CA GLY A 546 2.18 -39.67 12.48
C GLY A 546 0.76 -39.21 12.22
N GLY A 547 0.03 -38.90 13.29
CA GLY A 547 -1.27 -38.23 13.23
C GLY A 547 -1.14 -36.81 13.73
N VAL A 548 -1.77 -35.86 13.04
CA VAL A 548 -1.73 -34.43 13.36
C VAL A 548 -3.10 -33.80 13.13
N THR A 549 -3.45 -32.83 13.96
CA THR A 549 -4.66 -32.03 13.79
C THR A 549 -4.29 -30.68 13.19
N ILE A 550 -4.93 -30.34 12.08
CA ILE A 550 -4.85 -29.02 11.48
C ILE A 550 -6.13 -28.25 11.83
N THR A 551 -5.98 -27.09 12.44
CA THR A 551 -7.09 -26.24 12.91
C THR A 551 -7.07 -24.91 12.18
N ALA A 552 -8.24 -24.47 11.71
CA ALA A 552 -8.49 -23.11 11.25
C ALA A 552 -9.28 -22.35 12.33
N TYR A 553 -8.84 -21.15 12.65
CA TYR A 553 -9.52 -20.21 13.54
C TYR A 553 -10.05 -19.01 12.76
N SER A 554 -11.20 -18.47 13.16
CA SER A 554 -11.71 -17.21 12.59
C SER A 554 -10.83 -16.02 12.96
N TRP A 555 -10.85 -14.98 12.12
CA TRP A 555 -10.18 -13.70 12.42
C TRP A 555 -10.61 -13.08 13.77
N ASP A 556 -11.92 -13.08 14.07
CA ASP A 556 -12.43 -12.44 15.30
C ASP A 556 -12.08 -13.25 16.57
N ASP A 557 -11.84 -14.55 16.40
CA ASP A 557 -11.65 -15.52 17.48
C ASP A 557 -10.20 -15.95 17.67
N ALA A 558 -9.33 -15.70 16.69
CA ALA A 558 -7.89 -15.76 16.82
C ALA A 558 -7.32 -14.37 16.61
N ILE A 559 -7.39 -13.51 17.64
CA ILE A 559 -6.76 -12.19 17.62
C ILE A 559 -5.25 -12.37 17.90
N PRO A 560 -4.35 -12.33 16.89
CA PRO A 560 -2.92 -12.26 17.07
C PRO A 560 -2.56 -10.94 17.69
N LEU A 561 -1.71 -11.04 18.69
CA LEU A 561 -1.28 -9.91 19.44
C LEU A 561 -0.15 -9.20 18.76
N ALA A 562 -0.50 -8.22 17.95
CA ALA A 562 0.39 -7.08 17.79
C ALA A 562 0.30 -6.15 19.01
N ASP A 563 0.47 -6.77 20.17
CA ASP A 563 0.75 -6.20 21.45
C ASP A 563 1.86 -7.07 22.06
N PRO A 564 3.09 -6.56 22.23
CA PRO A 564 4.20 -7.34 22.78
C PRO A 564 3.97 -7.76 24.25
N THR A 565 2.81 -7.44 24.84
CA THR A 565 2.49 -7.65 26.26
C THR A 565 1.43 -8.71 26.55
N LEU A 566 0.75 -9.29 25.56
CA LEU A 566 -0.35 -10.25 25.76
C LEU A 566 0.05 -11.69 25.24
N PRO A 567 -0.73 -12.77 25.48
CA PRO A 567 -0.54 -14.12 24.87
C PRO A 567 -1.26 -14.42 23.52
N GLU A 568 -0.55 -15.06 22.58
CA GLU A 568 -0.67 -14.98 21.10
C GLU A 568 -2.05 -15.08 20.42
N MET A 569 -2.98 -15.93 20.86
CA MET A 569 -4.30 -16.08 20.20
C MET A 569 -5.40 -16.41 21.21
N ARG A 570 -6.60 -15.88 20.98
CA ARG A 570 -7.82 -16.48 21.54
C ARG A 570 -8.08 -17.81 20.79
N ARG A 571 -8.54 -18.83 21.50
CA ARG A 571 -8.78 -20.19 20.97
C ARG A 571 -10.17 -20.73 21.35
N ASP A 572 -11.00 -19.87 21.93
CA ASP A 572 -12.30 -20.18 22.52
C ASP A 572 -13.50 -19.82 21.63
N GLY A 573 -13.25 -19.25 20.44
CA GLY A 573 -14.31 -18.90 19.48
C GLY A 573 -14.45 -19.86 18.30
N ILE A 574 -14.87 -19.33 17.14
CA ILE A 574 -15.19 -20.12 15.95
C ILE A 574 -13.92 -20.72 15.34
N GLN A 575 -13.91 -22.05 15.28
CA GLN A 575 -12.81 -22.84 14.72
C GLN A 575 -13.34 -24.09 14.02
N SER A 576 -12.52 -24.69 13.18
CA SER A 576 -12.78 -25.99 12.57
C SER A 576 -11.47 -26.74 12.39
N ALA A 577 -11.49 -28.05 12.60
CA ALA A 577 -10.29 -28.87 12.59
C ALA A 577 -10.46 -30.14 11.77
N ILE A 578 -9.36 -30.64 11.24
CA ILE A 578 -9.27 -31.90 10.50
C ILE A 578 -8.07 -32.72 10.98
N GLU A 579 -8.26 -34.03 11.11
CA GLU A 579 -7.17 -34.96 11.38
C GLU A 579 -6.53 -35.41 10.07
N ILE A 580 -5.21 -35.30 10.01
CA ILE A 580 -4.35 -35.75 8.92
C ILE A 580 -3.43 -36.83 9.46
N ARG A 581 -3.28 -37.90 8.69
CA ARG A 581 -2.36 -38.99 8.94
C ARG A 581 -1.29 -39.00 7.86
N VAL A 582 -0.04 -38.93 8.29
CA VAL A 582 1.11 -39.09 7.40
C VAL A 582 1.56 -40.55 7.47
N ARG A 583 1.75 -41.18 6.30
CA ARG A 583 2.15 -42.58 6.15
C ARG A 583 3.46 -42.73 5.39
#